data_AF-A0A1K1RSQ6-F1
#
_entry.id   AF-A0A1K1RSQ6-F1
#
_cell.length_a   1.000
_cell.length_b   1.000
_cell.length_c   1.000
_cell.angle_alpha   90.00
_cell.angle_beta   90.00
_cell.angle_gamma   90.00
#
_symmetry.space_group_name_H-M   'P 1'
#
loop_
_entity.id
_entity.type
_entity.pdbx_description
1 polymer ?
#
loop_
_entity_poly.entity_id
_entity_poly.type
_entity_poly.pdbx_seq_one_letter_code
_entity_poly.pdbx_strand_id
1 'polypeptide(L)'
;MRPVHKRYLREFFPAMFAYVVLLLLSVTWLKTLEGTWARTLVTLLPVVPIAFVIRAMVRVIRDQDEFERRIDLEAIAIGGGIGGFGFFTYGMLLNAKVLPPSSAESVAIWVLPVLMGCFGVAKCAVRRHYHAQ
;
A
#
# COMPACT_ATOMS: atom_id res chain seq x y z
N MET A 1 3.72 19.69 -13.56
CA MET A 1 3.01 18.39 -13.40
C MET A 1 1.96 18.25 -14.48
N ARG A 2 1.93 17.09 -15.17
CA ARG A 2 0.94 16.78 -16.21
C ARG A 2 -0.49 16.67 -15.63
N PRO A 3 -1.56 16.88 -16.41
CA PRO A 3 -2.94 16.82 -15.92
C PRO A 3 -3.29 15.48 -15.22
N VAL A 4 -2.78 14.36 -15.75
CA VAL A 4 -2.97 13.01 -15.17
C VAL A 4 -2.40 12.92 -13.75
N HIS A 5 -1.24 13.53 -13.50
CA HIS A 5 -0.62 13.57 -12.18
C HIS A 5 -1.38 14.47 -11.21
N LYS A 6 -1.87 15.63 -11.67
CA LYS A 6 -2.72 16.51 -10.84
C LYS A 6 -4.00 15.81 -10.42
N ARG A 7 -4.64 15.09 -11.36
CA ARG A 7 -5.82 14.26 -11.09
C ARG A 7 -5.51 13.16 -10.07
N TYR A 8 -4.41 12.45 -10.26
CA TYR A 8 -3.95 11.43 -9.31
C TYR A 8 -3.80 12.00 -7.90
N LEU A 9 -3.08 13.11 -7.73
CA LEU A 9 -2.89 13.73 -6.40
C LEU A 9 -4.23 14.19 -5.78
N ARG A 10 -5.13 14.73 -6.61
CA ARG A 10 -6.48 15.14 -6.17
C ARG A 10 -7.37 13.96 -5.78
N GLU A 11 -7.17 12.77 -6.34
CA GLU A 11 -7.87 11.55 -5.94
C GLU A 11 -7.18 10.89 -4.73
N PHE A 12 -5.85 10.90 -4.70
CA PHE A 12 -5.01 10.25 -3.70
C PHE A 12 -5.08 10.92 -2.33
N PHE A 13 -4.86 12.23 -2.24
CA PHE A 13 -4.78 12.91 -0.93
C PHE A 13 -6.10 12.86 -0.14
N PRO A 14 -7.28 13.11 -0.75
CA PRO A 14 -8.55 12.95 -0.03
C PRO A 14 -8.81 11.50 0.39
N ALA A 15 -8.46 10.52 -0.46
CA ALA A 15 -8.61 9.11 -0.11
C ALA A 15 -7.67 8.70 1.03
N MET A 16 -6.42 9.17 1.04
CA MET A 16 -5.47 8.91 2.12
C MET A 16 -5.89 9.59 3.42
N PHE A 17 -6.39 10.82 3.35
CA PHE A 17 -6.96 11.52 4.49
C PHE A 17 -8.16 10.76 5.06
N ALA A 18 -9.09 10.33 4.20
CA ALA A 18 -10.22 9.51 4.60
C ALA A 18 -9.78 8.16 5.21
N TYR A 19 -8.75 7.52 4.66
CA TYR A 19 -8.16 6.31 5.23
C TYR A 19 -7.70 6.54 6.67
N VAL A 20 -6.88 7.57 6.92
CA VAL A 20 -6.35 7.86 8.26
C VAL A 20 -7.48 8.15 9.24
N VAL A 21 -8.43 9.00 8.86
CA VAL A 21 -9.58 9.35 9.71
C VAL A 21 -10.42 8.11 10.04
N LEU A 22 -10.80 7.32 9.03
CA LEU A 22 -11.61 6.12 9.23
C LEU A 22 -10.88 5.03 9.99
N LEU A 23 -9.56 4.90 9.83
CA LEU A 23 -8.76 3.97 10.60
C LEU A 23 -8.77 4.34 12.08
N LEU A 24 -8.51 5.61 12.41
CA LEU A 24 -8.52 6.08 13.80
C LEU A 24 -9.90 5.90 14.43
N LEU A 25 -10.97 6.31 13.72
CA LEU A 25 -12.34 6.13 14.18
C LEU A 25 -12.71 4.66 14.36
N SER A 26 -12.29 3.79 13.43
CA SER A 26 -12.52 2.35 13.51
C SER A 26 -11.89 1.74 14.76
N VAL A 27 -10.60 2.03 15.00
CA VAL A 27 -9.87 1.50 16.16
C VAL A 27 -10.45 2.01 17.48
N THR A 28 -10.91 3.26 17.55
CA THR A 28 -11.57 3.77 18.77
C THR A 28 -12.94 3.17 18.97
N TRP A 29 -13.74 3.05 17.90
CA TRP A 29 -15.13 2.59 17.98
C TRP A 29 -15.23 1.08 18.22
N LEU A 30 -14.29 0.29 17.71
CA LEU A 30 -14.21 -1.16 17.95
C LEU A 30 -14.08 -1.54 19.44
N LYS A 31 -13.67 -0.61 20.30
CA LYS A 31 -13.59 -0.84 21.76
C LYS A 31 -14.96 -0.87 22.44
N THR A 32 -15.97 -0.24 21.84
CA THR A 32 -17.32 -0.12 22.42
C THR A 32 -18.35 -0.98 21.68
N LEU A 33 -17.96 -1.65 20.59
CA LEU A 33 -18.86 -2.43 19.76
C LEU A 33 -18.90 -3.91 20.15
N GLU A 34 -20.11 -4.37 20.42
CA GLU A 34 -20.45 -5.78 20.61
C GLU A 34 -21.05 -6.38 19.33
N GLY A 35 -20.97 -7.71 19.22
CA GLY A 35 -21.52 -8.44 18.08
C GLY A 35 -20.61 -8.47 16.84
N THR A 36 -20.57 -9.62 16.18
CA THR A 36 -19.68 -9.89 15.05
C THR A 36 -19.95 -8.96 13.87
N TRP A 37 -21.23 -8.69 13.55
CA TRP A 37 -21.60 -7.93 12.35
C TRP A 37 -21.14 -6.47 12.39
N ALA A 38 -21.42 -5.76 13.50
CA ALA A 38 -21.03 -4.37 13.66
C ALA A 38 -19.50 -4.20 13.63
N ARG A 39 -18.77 -5.09 14.30
CA ARG A 39 -17.30 -5.10 14.29
C ARG A 39 -16.73 -5.34 12.90
N THR A 40 -17.31 -6.27 12.14
CA THR A 40 -16.90 -6.53 10.75
C THR A 40 -17.06 -5.28 9.88
N LEU A 41 -18.21 -4.63 9.90
CA LEU A 41 -18.46 -3.42 9.11
C LEU A 41 -17.47 -2.31 9.45
N VAL A 42 -17.25 -2.06 10.74
CA VAL A 42 -16.35 -0.99 11.21
C VAL A 42 -14.87 -1.29 10.89
N THR A 43 -14.47 -2.56 10.94
CA THR A 43 -13.10 -2.99 10.58
C THR A 43 -12.83 -2.79 9.08
N LEU A 44 -13.86 -2.94 8.23
CA LEU A 44 -13.73 -2.81 6.78
C LEU A 44 -13.81 -1.36 6.26
N LEU A 45 -14.26 -0.40 7.07
CA LEU A 45 -14.32 1.02 6.69
C LEU A 45 -13.01 1.56 6.07
N PRO A 46 -11.82 1.38 6.67
CA PRO A 46 -10.57 1.88 6.08
C PRO A 46 -10.16 1.18 4.77
N VAL A 47 -10.74 0.04 4.42
CA VAL A 47 -10.45 -0.65 3.15
C VAL A 47 -11.00 0.15 1.96
N VAL A 48 -12.14 0.82 2.13
CA VAL A 48 -12.81 1.57 1.05
C VAL A 48 -11.92 2.70 0.50
N PRO A 49 -11.36 3.61 1.33
CA PRO A 49 -10.41 4.61 0.83
C PRO A 49 -9.16 4.03 0.17
N ILE A 50 -8.63 2.91 0.68
CA ILE A 50 -7.48 2.23 0.06
C ILE A 50 -7.83 1.70 -1.33
N ALA A 51 -9.05 1.18 -1.54
CA ALA A 51 -9.51 0.80 -2.87
C ALA A 51 -9.54 1.99 -3.85
N PHE A 52 -9.92 3.19 -3.36
CA PHE A 52 -9.84 4.41 -4.16
C PHE A 52 -8.40 4.81 -4.49
N VAL A 53 -7.45 4.66 -3.55
CA VAL A 53 -6.02 4.88 -3.81
C VAL A 53 -5.52 3.94 -4.90
N ILE A 54 -5.82 2.64 -4.81
CA ILE A 54 -5.43 1.65 -5.82
C ILE A 54 -6.04 2.00 -7.18
N ARG A 55 -7.32 2.37 -7.21
CA ARG A 55 -8.00 2.80 -8.45
C ARG A 55 -7.32 4.03 -9.08
N ALA A 56 -6.95 5.03 -8.27
CA ALA A 56 -6.25 6.22 -8.73
C ALA A 56 -4.85 5.87 -9.28
N MET A 57 -4.14 4.96 -8.61
CA MET A 57 -2.84 4.44 -9.07
C MET A 57 -2.95 3.72 -10.42
N VAL A 58 -3.89 2.78 -10.56
CA VAL A 58 -4.10 2.06 -11.82
C VAL A 58 -4.47 3.02 -12.95
N ARG A 59 -5.32 4.01 -12.67
CA ARG A 59 -5.71 5.02 -13.66
C ARG A 59 -4.51 5.86 -14.11
N VAL A 60 -3.71 6.40 -13.19
CA VAL A 60 -2.54 7.22 -13.57
C VAL A 60 -1.52 6.40 -14.35
N ILE A 61 -1.32 5.13 -14.00
CA ILE A 61 -0.40 4.23 -14.70
C ILE A 61 -0.82 3.99 -16.16
N ARG A 62 -2.12 3.90 -16.41
CA ARG A 62 -2.68 3.69 -17.74
C ARG A 62 -2.72 4.95 -18.60
N ASP A 63 -2.93 6.11 -17.98
CA ASP A 63 -3.18 7.37 -18.68
C ASP A 63 -1.90 8.22 -18.87
N GLN A 64 -0.79 7.85 -18.22
CA GLN A 64 0.49 8.54 -18.38
C GLN A 64 1.25 8.11 -19.63
N ASP A 65 2.33 8.82 -19.95
CA ASP A 65 3.19 8.48 -21.08
C ASP A 65 3.94 7.16 -20.86
N GLU A 66 4.46 6.61 -21.96
CA GLU A 66 5.14 5.31 -21.95
C GLU A 66 6.39 5.29 -21.06
N PHE A 67 7.09 6.43 -20.91
CA PHE A 67 8.30 6.50 -20.09
C PHE A 67 7.97 6.47 -18.59
N GLU A 68 7.03 7.29 -18.12
CA GLU A 68 6.56 7.25 -16.72
C GLU A 68 5.88 5.91 -16.41
N ARG A 69 5.13 5.34 -17.36
CA ARG A 69 4.54 4.01 -17.23
C ARG A 69 5.59 2.92 -17.09
N ARG A 70 6.68 2.98 -17.87
CA ARG A 70 7.82 2.08 -17.73
C ARG A 70 8.44 2.19 -16.34
N ILE A 71 8.71 3.41 -15.86
CA ILE A 71 9.24 3.65 -14.51
C ILE A 71 8.34 3.00 -13.45
N ASP A 72 7.02 3.21 -13.54
CA ASP A 72 6.08 2.65 -12.59
C ASP A 72 6.02 1.12 -12.61
N LEU A 73 5.99 0.51 -13.80
CA LEU A 73 5.96 -0.95 -13.93
C LEU A 73 7.25 -1.60 -13.44
N GLU A 74 8.40 -1.00 -13.75
CA GLU A 74 9.70 -1.44 -13.25
C GLU A 74 9.77 -1.32 -11.71
N ALA A 75 9.29 -0.21 -11.16
CA ALA A 75 9.20 0.00 -9.71
C ALA A 75 8.24 -0.98 -9.02
N ILE A 76 7.12 -1.34 -9.66
CA ILE A 76 6.19 -2.37 -9.16
C ILE A 76 6.86 -3.73 -9.15
N ALA A 77 7.58 -4.10 -10.22
CA ALA A 77 8.28 -5.38 -10.30
C ALA A 77 9.39 -5.48 -9.24
N ILE A 78 10.22 -4.45 -9.10
CA ILE A 78 11.28 -4.39 -8.08
C ILE A 78 10.67 -4.38 -6.68
N GLY A 79 9.68 -3.50 -6.43
CA GLY A 79 9.04 -3.36 -5.13
C GLY A 79 8.30 -4.63 -4.70
N GLY A 80 7.61 -5.29 -5.64
CA GLY A 80 6.97 -6.57 -5.43
C GLY A 80 7.96 -7.69 -5.16
N GLY A 81 9.07 -7.73 -5.90
CA GLY A 81 10.16 -8.69 -5.67
C GLY A 81 10.79 -8.53 -4.29
N ILE A 82 11.15 -7.31 -3.89
CA ILE A 82 11.72 -7.00 -2.58
C ILE A 82 10.72 -7.33 -1.47
N GLY A 83 9.48 -6.87 -1.57
CA GLY A 83 8.45 -7.11 -0.56
C GLY A 83 8.12 -8.59 -0.42
N GLY A 84 7.87 -9.28 -1.54
CA GLY A 84 7.55 -10.71 -1.55
C GLY A 84 8.69 -11.58 -1.02
N PHE A 85 9.92 -11.34 -1.47
CA PHE A 85 11.10 -12.03 -0.95
C PHE A 85 11.31 -11.73 0.55
N GLY A 86 11.12 -10.47 0.96
CA GLY A 86 11.21 -10.07 2.37
C GLY A 86 10.22 -10.82 3.27
N PHE A 87 8.94 -10.91 2.87
CA PHE A 87 7.94 -11.67 3.63
C PHE A 87 8.22 -13.19 3.61
N PHE A 88 8.71 -13.73 2.50
CA PHE A 88 9.13 -15.13 2.44
C PHE A 88 10.28 -15.41 3.42
N THR A 89 11.35 -14.61 3.39
CA THR A 89 12.47 -14.73 4.32
C THR A 89 12.03 -14.56 5.76
N TYR A 90 11.19 -13.56 6.06
CA TYR A 90 10.65 -13.33 7.39
C TYR A 90 9.83 -14.54 7.89
N GLY A 91 8.98 -15.12 7.03
CA GLY A 91 8.23 -16.34 7.32
C GLY A 91 9.12 -17.54 7.60
N MET A 92 10.23 -17.71 6.87
CA MET A 92 11.21 -18.77 7.14
C MET A 92 11.88 -18.59 8.52
N LEU A 93 12.24 -17.36 8.89
CA LEU A 93 12.84 -17.08 10.20
C LEU A 93 11.87 -17.34 11.36
N LEU A 94 10.58 -17.03 11.19
CA LEU A 94 9.53 -17.39 12.13
C LEU A 94 9.35 -18.91 12.24
N ASN A 95 9.34 -19.62 11.10
CA ASN A 95 9.21 -21.08 11.06
C ASN A 95 10.37 -21.79 11.78
N ALA A 96 11.59 -21.29 11.59
CA ALA A 96 12.78 -21.77 12.27
C ALA A 96 12.88 -21.32 13.74
N LYS A 97 11.91 -20.54 14.25
CA LYS A 97 11.89 -19.97 15.61
C LYS A 97 13.10 -19.10 15.94
N VAL A 98 13.72 -18.50 14.92
CA VAL A 98 14.84 -17.56 15.08
C VAL A 98 14.34 -16.20 15.57
N LEU A 99 13.15 -15.80 15.12
CA LEU A 99 12.47 -14.58 15.55
C LEU A 99 11.32 -14.88 16.51
N PRO A 100 10.98 -13.93 17.40
CA PRO A 100 9.82 -14.08 18.28
C PRO A 100 8.52 -14.23 17.46
N PRO A 101 7.54 -15.00 17.95
CA PRO A 101 6.27 -15.17 17.26
C PRO A 101 5.57 -13.82 17.04
N SER A 102 5.23 -13.52 15.78
CA SER A 102 4.34 -12.42 15.42
C SER A 102 2.94 -12.94 15.13
N SER A 103 1.91 -12.19 15.48
CA SER A 103 0.54 -12.58 15.15
C SER A 103 0.28 -12.52 13.64
N ALA A 104 -0.48 -13.47 13.11
CA ALA A 104 -0.71 -13.61 11.68
C ALA A 104 -1.42 -12.38 11.10
N GLU A 105 -2.36 -11.80 11.85
CA GLU A 105 -3.05 -10.57 11.49
C GLU A 105 -2.10 -9.37 11.41
N SER A 106 -1.11 -9.27 12.30
CA SER A 106 -0.11 -8.20 12.24
C SER A 106 0.70 -8.31 10.96
N VAL A 107 1.17 -9.51 10.62
CA VAL A 107 1.91 -9.74 9.37
C VAL A 107 1.05 -9.39 8.15
N ALA A 108 -0.20 -9.84 8.11
CA ALA A 108 -1.12 -9.59 6.99
C ALA A 108 -1.40 -8.09 6.78
N ILE A 109 -1.60 -7.33 7.87
CA ILE A 109 -1.82 -5.87 7.81
C ILE A 109 -0.63 -5.15 7.19
N TRP A 110 0.61 -5.58 7.49
CA TRP A 110 1.83 -4.93 7.03
C TRP A 110 2.21 -5.26 5.58
N VAL A 111 1.59 -6.28 4.95
CA VAL A 111 1.89 -6.66 3.56
C VAL A 111 1.71 -5.48 2.59
N LEU A 112 0.53 -4.85 2.61
CA LEU A 112 0.23 -3.76 1.68
C LEU A 112 1.09 -2.51 1.94
N PRO A 113 1.27 -2.02 3.18
CA PRO A 113 2.17 -0.90 3.47
C PRO A 113 3.61 -1.15 3.00
N VAL A 114 4.16 -2.35 3.22
CA VAL A 114 5.52 -2.70 2.79
C VAL A 114 5.60 -2.69 1.27
N LEU A 115 4.65 -3.29 0.55
CA LEU A 115 4.63 -3.27 -0.91
C LEU A 115 4.53 -1.86 -1.48
N MET A 116 3.67 -1.01 -0.92
CA MET A 116 3.55 0.40 -1.32
C MET A 116 4.82 1.19 -1.01
N GLY A 117 5.45 0.95 0.14
CA GLY A 117 6.73 1.56 0.52
C GLY A 117 7.86 1.15 -0.42
N CYS A 118 8.01 -0.14 -0.69
CA CYS A 118 8.99 -0.68 -1.63
C CYS A 118 8.78 -0.13 -3.04
N PHE A 119 7.53 -0.05 -3.52
CA PHE A 119 7.19 0.61 -4.78
C PHE A 119 7.65 2.08 -4.81
N GLY A 120 7.35 2.87 -3.76
CA GLY A 120 7.74 4.28 -3.70
C GLY A 120 9.25 4.48 -3.72
N VAL A 121 10.00 3.67 -2.96
CA VAL A 121 11.47 3.69 -2.94
C VAL A 121 12.03 3.27 -4.29
N ALA A 122 11.54 2.17 -4.87
CA ALA A 122 11.97 1.68 -6.18
C ALA A 122 11.70 2.72 -7.28
N LYS A 123 10.53 3.36 -7.28
CA LYS A 123 10.17 4.42 -8.23
C LYS A 123 11.17 5.59 -8.17
N CYS A 124 11.55 6.02 -6.97
CA CYS A 124 12.56 7.06 -6.79
C CYS A 124 13.93 6.64 -7.33
N ALA A 125 14.35 5.39 -7.07
CA ALA A 125 15.63 4.85 -7.54
C ALA A 125 15.69 4.72 -9.07
N VAL A 126 14.66 4.11 -9.67
CA VAL A 126 14.53 3.91 -11.12
C VAL A 126 14.52 5.27 -11.84
N ARG A 127 13.74 6.23 -11.33
CA ARG A 127 13.71 7.59 -11.90
C ARG A 127 15.08 8.26 -11.86
N ARG A 128 15.82 8.15 -10.75
CA ARG A 128 17.19 8.69 -10.65
C ARG A 128 18.14 8.00 -11.64
N HIS A 129 18.00 6.69 -11.84
CA HIS A 129 18.82 5.95 -12.78
C HIS A 129 18.62 6.45 -14.22
N TYR A 130 17.38 6.64 -14.66
CA TYR A 130 17.11 7.20 -16.01
C TYR A 130 17.57 8.64 -16.18
N HIS A 131 17.64 9.45 -15.11
CA HIS A 131 18.17 10.82 -15.18
C HIS A 131 19.71 10.89 -15.25
N ALA A 132 20.39 9.81 -14.89
CA ALA A 132 21.86 9.72 -14.92
C ALA A 132 22.40 9.17 -16.25
N GLN A 133 21.52 8.71 -17.14
CA GLN A 133 21.84 8.26 -18.51
C GLN A 133 21.65 9.42 -19.49
#